data_AF-A0A0F9CUL9-F1
#
_entry.id   AF-A0A0F9CUL9-F1
#
_cell.length_a   1.000
_cell.length_b   1.000
_cell.length_c   1.000
_cell.angle_alpha   90.00
_cell.angle_beta   90.00
_cell.angle_gamma   90.00
#
_symmetry.space_group_name_H-M   'P 1'
#
loop_
_entity.id
_entity.type
_entity.pdbx_description
1 polymer ?
#
loop_
_entity_poly.entity_id
_entity_poly.type
_entity_poly.pdbx_seq_one_letter_code
_entity_poly.pdbx_strand_id
1 'polypeptide(L)' 'TEETIKPLIMGRDLIKMAVAPGPLMGKILKKLYELQLDNEFETKKEGLQIAKKIIEKALQ' A
#
# COMPACT_ATOMS: atom_id res chain seq x y z
N THR A 1 -19.60 2.39 13.57
CA THR A 1 -19.02 3.46 12.72
C THR A 1 -17.74 2.88 12.16
N GLU A 2 -17.65 2.66 10.85
CA GLU A 2 -16.36 2.26 10.27
C GLU A 2 -15.39 3.42 10.51
N GLU A 3 -14.47 3.24 11.46
CA GLU A 3 -13.33 4.13 11.63
C GLU A 3 -12.47 3.99 10.37
N THR A 4 -12.83 4.75 9.34
CA THR A 4 -12.15 4.77 8.06
C THR A 4 -10.92 5.63 8.22
N ILE A 5 -9.87 5.02 8.78
CA ILE A 5 -8.55 5.64 8.85
C ILE A 5 -8.16 5.99 7.42
N LYS A 6 -7.75 7.24 7.20
CA LYS A 6 -7.36 7.67 5.85
C LYS A 6 -6.12 6.86 5.43
N PRO A 7 -6.14 6.17 4.27
CA PRO A 7 -4.99 5.41 3.82
C PRO A 7 -3.79 6.32 3.64
N LEU A 8 -2.67 5.96 4.27
CA LEU A 8 -1.42 6.71 4.21
C LEU A 8 -0.77 6.59 2.82
N ILE A 9 -0.99 5.46 2.15
CA ILE A 9 -0.49 5.15 0.81
C ILE A 9 -1.65 5.18 -0.18
N MET A 10 -1.46 5.90 -1.29
CA MET A 10 -2.48 6.03 -2.34
C MET A 10 -1.99 5.44 -3.66
N GLY A 11 -2.90 5.17 -4.60
CA GLY A 11 -2.55 4.64 -5.93
C GLY A 11 -1.53 5.49 -6.69
N ARG A 12 -1.59 6.82 -6.55
CA ARG A 12 -0.59 7.75 -7.12
C ARG A 12 0.83 7.50 -6.61
N ASP A 13 0.99 6.99 -5.39
CA ASP A 13 2.28 6.66 -4.83
C ASP A 13 2.81 5.35 -5.45
N LEU A 14 1.92 4.39 -5.72
CA LEU A 14 2.26 3.15 -6.43
C LEU A 14 2.66 3.41 -7.90
N ILE A 15 1.99 4.34 -8.58
CA ILE A 15 2.33 4.75 -9.95
C ILE A 15 3.76 5.30 -10.02
N LYS A 16 4.20 6.08 -9.01
CA LYS A 16 5.58 6.56 -8.91
C LYS A 16 6.61 5.45 -8.73
N MET A 17 6.18 4.30 -8.23
CA MET A 17 7.00 3.08 -8.05
C MET A 17 6.89 2.13 -9.26
N ALA A 18 6.46 2.64 -10.43
CA ALA A 18 6.28 1.87 -11.66
C ALA A 18 5.21 0.76 -11.59
N VAL A 19 4.27 0.85 -10.65
CA VAL A 19 3.11 -0.04 -10.61
C VAL A 19 2.02 0.49 -11.55
N ALA A 20 1.66 -0.30 -12.55
CA ALA A 20 0.56 0.04 -13.45
C ALA A 20 -0.81 -0.04 -12.73
N PRO A 21 -1.75 0.88 -13.01
CA PRO A 21 -3.10 0.80 -12.47
C PRO A 21 -3.80 -0.45 -12.99
N GLY A 22 -4.40 -1.22 -12.07
CA GLY A 22 -5.08 -2.47 -12.41
C GLY A 22 -5.38 -3.32 -11.18
N PRO A 23 -5.82 -4.58 -11.38
CA PRO A 23 -6.17 -5.49 -10.29
C PRO A 23 -5.03 -5.72 -9.29
N LEU A 24 -3.79 -5.75 -9.78
CA LEU A 24 -2.59 -5.88 -8.93
C LEU A 24 -2.43 -4.68 -7.99
N MET A 25 -2.59 -3.45 -8.51
CA MET A 25 -2.53 -2.23 -7.70
C MET A 25 -3.59 -2.26 -6.58
N GLY A 26 -4.82 -2.67 -6.91
CA GLY A 26 -5.89 -2.82 -5.92
C GLY A 26 -5.55 -3.81 -4.80
N LYS A 27 -4.94 -4.95 -5.14
CA LYS A 27 -4.46 -5.94 -4.16
C LYS A 27 -3.40 -5.36 -3.23
N ILE A 28 -2.44 -4.60 -3.77
CA ILE A 28 -1.37 -3.96 -2.99
C ILE A 28 -1.97 -2.91 -2.05
N LEU A 29 -2.85 -2.04 -2.54
CA LEU A 29 -3.51 -1.01 -1.72
C LEU A 29 -4.34 -1.62 -0.60
N LYS A 30 -5.10 -2.68 -0.88
CA LYS A 30 -5.86 -3.40 0.13
C LYS A 30 -4.94 -3.97 1.22
N LYS A 31 -3.82 -4.59 0.83
CA LYS A 31 -2.86 -5.14 1.79
C LYS A 31 -2.22 -4.07 2.67
N LEU A 32 -1.85 -2.94 2.08
CA LEU A 32 -1.31 -1.79 2.82
C LEU A 32 -2.33 -1.19 3.77
N TYR A 33 -3.61 -1.16 3.38
CA TYR A 33 -4.69 -0.70 4.24
C TYR A 33 -4.91 -1.62 5.44
N GLU A 34 -4.90 -2.94 5.23
CA GLU A 34 -4.95 -3.94 6.32
C GLU A 34 -3.78 -3.76 7.29
N LEU A 35 -2.54 -3.66 6.77
CA LEU A 35 -1.36 -3.43 7.59
C LEU A 35 -1.42 -2.11 8.37
N GLN A 36 -2.06 -1.08 7.81
CA GLN A 36 -2.29 0.17 8.52
C GLN A 36 -3.31 0.01 9.66
N LEU A 37 -4.37 -0.78 9.46
CA LEU A 37 -5.33 -1.11 10.51
C LEU A 37 -4.68 -1.94 11.64
N ASP A 38 -3.72 -2.79 11.28
CA ASP A 38 -2.95 -3.62 12.21
C ASP A 38 -1.85 -2.82 12.95
N ASN A 39 -1.69 -1.52 12.67
CA ASN A 39 -0.60 -0.66 13.18
C ASN A 39 0.82 -1.18 12.84
N GLU A 40 0.97 -1.90 11.73
CA GLU A 40 2.29 -2.36 11.23
C GLU A 40 3.15 -1.21 10.71
N PHE A 41 2.52 -0.08 10.38
CA PHE A 41 3.19 1.17 10.09
C PHE A 41 2.26 2.35 10.35
N GLU A 42 2.84 3.48 10.75
CA GLU A 42 2.09 4.70 11.08
C GLU A 42 2.45 5.86 10.15
N THR A 43 3.56 5.73 9.41
CA THR A 43 4.04 6.81 8.54
C THR A 43 3.99 6.44 7.07
N LYS A 44 3.83 7.47 6.23
CA LYS A 44 3.88 7.31 4.78
C LYS A 44 5.21 6.71 4.29
N LYS A 45 6.33 7.03 4.95
CA LYS A 45 7.66 6.53 4.58
C LYS A 45 7.79 5.02 4.81
N GLU A 46 7.29 4.53 5.94
CA GLU A 46 7.25 3.10 6.25
C GLU A 46 6.30 2.36 5.30
N GLY A 47 5.10 2.89 5.07
CA GLY A 47 4.15 2.30 4.13
C GLY A 47 4.71 2.20 2.71
N LEU A 48 5.52 3.16 2.26
CA LEU A 48 6.23 3.09 0.97
C LEU A 48 7.31 2.00 0.94
N GLN A 49 8.04 1.80 2.05
CA GLN A 49 9.03 0.72 2.15
C GLN A 49 8.36 -0.66 2.09
N ILE A 50 7.25 -0.82 2.80
CA ILE A 50 6.44 -2.04 2.78
C ILE A 50 5.85 -2.26 1.39
N ALA A 51 5.28 -1.22 0.77
CA ALA A 51 4.76 -1.28 -0.58
C ALA A 51 5.83 -1.78 -1.57
N LYS A 52 7.05 -1.25 -1.48
CA LYS A 52 8.18 -1.69 -2.30
C LYS A 52 8.46 -3.19 -2.13
N LYS A 53 8.52 -3.69 -0.88
CA LYS A 53 8.72 -5.12 -0.60
C LYS A 53 7.59 -6.00 -1.15
N ILE A 54 6.34 -5.53 -1.06
CA ILE A 54 5.18 -6.24 -1.62
C ILE A 54 5.27 -6.30 -3.15
N ILE A 55 5.63 -5.18 -3.80
CA ILE A 55 5.80 -5.11 -5.25
C ILE A 55 6.92 -6.04 -5.71
N GLU A 56 8.08 -6.02 -5.04
CA GLU A 56 9.21 -6.90 -5.35
C GLU A 56 8.82 -8.39 -5.24
N LYS A 57 8.07 -8.76 -4.19
CA LYS A 57 7.54 -10.13 -4.02
C LYS A 57 6.48 -10.51 -5.05
N ALA A 58 5.73 -9.55 -5.59
CA ALA A 58 4.71 -9.80 -6.59
C ALA A 58 5.26 -9.89 -8.02
N LEU A 59 6.51 -9.45 -8.24
CA LEU A 59 7.23 -9.49 -9.51
C LEU A 59 8.22 -10.67 -9.60
N GLN A 60 8.48 -11.37 -8.49
CA GLN A 60 9.23 -12.63 -8.44
C GLN A 60 8.29 -13.82 -8.67
#